data_AF-A0A924MUN7-F1
#
_entry.id   AF-A0A924MUN7-F1
#
_cell.length_a   1.000
_cell.length_b   1.000
_cell.length_c   1.000
_cell.angle_alpha   90.00
_cell.angle_beta   90.00
_cell.angle_gamma   90.00
#
_symmetry.space_group_name_H-M   'P 1'
#
loop_
_entity.id
_entity.type
_entity.pdbx_description
1 polymer ?
#
loop_
_entity_poly.entity_id
_entity_poly.type
_entity_poly.pdbx_seq_one_letter_code
_entity_poly.pdbx_strand_id
1 'polypeptide(L)'
;MNPSRGPWMRRFPIRLRMQGAIAAVLLLFSLVGLTGLLGGRHLAELNTAFMQHSLKEVRNVGSLRQALGEVRRQEKDMVIHYEDGVAVLKAREAWLQQIQQVKTAFKNQLEGEPDADNPIVEASLKELDAYVAASTRVLDQIQNGAYDTAIAADKMLARAKQHIQSVEQHVDAIEKIVDAQAHATQASFQASMQLTMWLFVGVLGVVVVVVVPLTLLNSNAIITPMQQARDLAMAIADGDLSRSVQVDGQDEASDLLRALAHMQTALGGLVGEVRQASENIHAASNEVASGNTDLGGRTEQAAGSLQQAPGGLQQLTESLQVCPESAPHASELGT
;
A
#
# COMPACT_ATOMS: atom_id res chain seq x y z
N MET A 1 9.55 23.45 30.46
CA MET A 1 9.96 22.66 29.28
C MET A 1 9.44 23.37 28.04
N ASN A 2 10.35 23.73 27.12
CA ASN A 2 10.12 24.62 25.99
C ASN A 2 9.45 23.90 24.80
N PRO A 3 8.21 24.23 24.37
CA PRO A 3 7.57 23.63 23.22
C PRO A 3 7.54 24.62 22.04
N SER A 4 8.68 24.93 21.44
CA SER A 4 8.76 25.74 20.21
C SER A 4 9.63 25.10 19.12
N ARG A 5 9.61 23.77 19.04
CA ARG A 5 10.05 23.07 17.83
C ARG A 5 8.81 22.81 16.98
N GLY A 6 8.48 23.75 16.09
CA GLY A 6 7.55 23.49 15.00
C GLY A 6 7.91 22.17 14.29
N PRO A 7 6.92 21.41 13.80
CA PRO A 7 7.14 20.04 13.35
C PRO A 7 8.28 20.00 12.31
N TRP A 8 9.31 19.19 12.58
CA TRP A 8 10.55 19.08 11.79
C TRP A 8 10.30 18.96 10.27
N MET A 9 9.15 18.39 9.89
CA MET A 9 8.69 18.25 8.52
C MET A 9 8.46 19.58 7.77
N ARG A 10 8.24 20.72 8.44
CA ARG A 10 8.03 22.05 7.81
C ARG A 10 9.32 22.72 7.33
N ARG A 11 10.46 22.04 7.47
CA ARG A 11 11.75 22.47 6.88
C ARG A 11 11.89 22.08 5.41
N PHE A 12 11.01 21.23 4.91
CA PHE A 12 11.04 20.74 3.53
C PHE A 12 9.84 21.28 2.74
N PRO A 13 9.99 21.56 1.44
CA PRO A 13 8.89 21.98 0.60
C PRO A 13 7.80 20.90 0.53
N ILE A 14 6.55 21.32 0.46
CA ILE A 14 5.34 20.48 0.34
C ILE A 14 5.50 19.54 -0.85
N ARG A 15 6.03 20.03 -1.98
CA ARG A 15 6.23 19.21 -3.18
C ARG A 15 7.14 18.01 -2.92
N LEU A 16 8.27 18.21 -2.24
CA LEU A 16 9.21 17.14 -1.94
C LEU A 16 8.61 16.12 -0.97
N ARG A 17 7.86 16.58 0.04
CA ARG A 17 7.16 15.72 0.99
C ARG A 17 6.10 14.86 0.30
N MET A 18 5.32 15.44 -0.61
CA MET A 18 4.31 14.72 -1.40
C MET A 18 4.94 13.68 -2.33
N GLN A 19 6.00 14.05 -3.06
CA GLN A 19 6.72 13.09 -3.92
C GLN A 19 7.37 11.97 -3.11
N GLY A 20 7.95 12.28 -1.96
CA GLY A 20 8.51 11.30 -1.03
C GLY A 20 7.45 10.34 -0.49
N ALA A 21 6.28 10.84 -0.11
CA ALA A 21 5.16 10.01 0.36
C ALA A 21 4.65 9.07 -0.75
N ILE A 22 4.48 9.58 -1.98
CA ILE A 22 4.07 8.77 -3.13
C ILE A 22 5.12 7.69 -3.43
N ALA A 23 6.41 8.06 -3.45
CA ALA A 23 7.50 7.10 -3.68
C ALA A 23 7.53 6.01 -2.59
N ALA A 24 7.33 6.39 -1.31
CA ALA A 24 7.26 5.44 -0.21
C ALA A 24 6.07 4.48 -0.36
N VAL A 25 4.90 4.99 -0.73
CA VAL A 25 3.71 4.15 -0.99
C VAL A 25 3.97 3.19 -2.15
N LEU A 26 4.50 3.67 -3.27
CA LEU A 26 4.80 2.82 -4.44
C LEU A 26 5.84 1.73 -4.11
N LEU A 27 6.85 2.06 -3.32
CA LEU A 27 7.86 1.10 -2.87
C LEU A 27 7.21 0.03 -1.98
N LEU A 28 6.37 0.43 -1.03
CA LEU A 28 5.65 -0.49 -0.15
C LEU A 28 4.67 -1.40 -0.92
N PHE A 29 3.93 -0.85 -1.89
CA PHE A 29 3.07 -1.64 -2.77
C PHE A 29 3.88 -2.62 -3.63
N SER A 30 5.05 -2.20 -4.12
CA SER A 30 5.97 -3.09 -4.85
C SER A 30 6.47 -4.23 -3.96
N LEU A 31 6.75 -3.96 -2.68
CA LEU A 31 7.14 -4.97 -1.70
C LEU A 31 6.02 -5.98 -1.43
N VAL A 32 4.77 -5.51 -1.28
CA VAL A 32 3.58 -6.37 -1.13
C VAL A 32 3.42 -7.25 -2.37
N GLY A 33 3.48 -6.65 -3.56
CA GLY A 33 3.38 -7.37 -4.83
C GLY A 33 4.47 -8.43 -4.99
N LEU A 34 5.72 -8.09 -4.65
CA LEU A 34 6.85 -9.01 -4.70
C LEU A 34 6.67 -10.19 -3.73
N THR A 35 6.23 -9.91 -2.50
CA THR A 35 5.95 -10.94 -1.48
C THR A 35 4.85 -11.89 -1.96
N GLY A 36 3.77 -11.35 -2.55
CA GLY A 36 2.69 -12.14 -3.13
C GLY A 36 3.15 -13.01 -4.30
N LEU A 37 3.97 -12.47 -5.21
CA LEU A 37 4.50 -13.23 -6.35
C LEU A 37 5.47 -14.33 -5.94
N LEU A 38 6.40 -14.05 -5.02
CA LEU A 38 7.37 -15.04 -4.55
C LEU A 38 6.68 -16.14 -3.72
N GLY A 39 5.81 -15.74 -2.79
CA GLY A 39 5.03 -16.70 -2.00
C GLY A 39 4.10 -17.53 -2.87
N GLY A 40 3.44 -16.91 -3.85
CA GLY A 40 2.58 -17.60 -4.80
C GLY A 40 3.33 -18.59 -5.69
N ARG A 41 4.52 -18.25 -6.19
CA ARG A 41 5.36 -19.16 -6.97
C ARG A 41 5.80 -20.37 -6.15
N HIS A 42 6.30 -20.15 -4.94
CA HIS A 42 6.72 -21.24 -4.07
C HIS A 42 5.56 -22.18 -3.71
N LEU A 43 4.37 -21.60 -3.45
CA LEU A 43 3.18 -22.38 -3.15
C LEU A 43 2.67 -23.14 -4.38
N ALA A 44 2.80 -22.56 -5.58
CA ALA A 44 2.48 -23.24 -6.84
C ALA A 44 3.43 -24.41 -7.10
N GLU A 45 4.73 -24.27 -6.85
CA GLU A 45 5.73 -25.34 -6.97
C GLU A 45 5.41 -26.52 -6.03
N LEU A 46 5.15 -26.23 -4.75
CA LEU A 46 4.75 -27.26 -3.78
C LEU A 46 3.44 -27.94 -4.18
N ASN A 47 2.46 -27.19 -4.69
CA ASN A 47 1.21 -27.74 -5.18
C ASN A 47 1.43 -28.62 -6.43
N THR A 48 2.29 -28.22 -7.37
CA THR A 48 2.61 -29.04 -8.54
C THR A 48 3.35 -30.31 -8.15
N ALA A 49 4.30 -30.24 -7.21
CA ALA A 49 4.98 -31.41 -6.68
C ALA A 49 3.98 -32.38 -6.05
N PHE A 50 3.06 -31.89 -5.20
CA PHE A 50 2.02 -32.71 -4.59
C PHE A 50 1.06 -33.34 -5.63
N MET A 51 0.56 -32.53 -6.56
CA MET A 51 -0.45 -32.95 -7.54
C MET A 51 0.10 -33.91 -8.60
N GLN A 52 1.37 -33.74 -9.00
CA GLN A 52 1.97 -34.54 -10.08
C GLN A 52 2.74 -35.75 -9.56
N HIS A 53 3.35 -35.66 -8.39
CA HIS A 53 4.23 -36.71 -7.85
C HIS A 53 3.50 -37.52 -6.77
N SER A 54 3.22 -36.92 -5.61
CA SER A 54 2.65 -37.64 -4.46
C SER A 54 1.27 -38.26 -4.76
N LEU A 55 0.37 -37.54 -5.44
CA LEU A 55 -0.93 -38.11 -5.83
C LEU A 55 -0.80 -39.24 -6.87
N LYS A 56 0.18 -39.15 -7.77
CA LYS A 56 0.42 -40.20 -8.77
C LYS A 56 0.90 -41.48 -8.09
N GLU A 57 1.80 -41.37 -7.13
CA GLU A 57 2.33 -42.51 -6.37
C GLU A 57 1.26 -43.17 -5.51
N VAL A 58 0.47 -42.40 -4.75
CA VAL A 58 -0.66 -42.93 -3.96
C VAL A 58 -1.64 -43.70 -4.86
N ARG A 59 -1.97 -43.13 -6.03
CA ARG A 59 -2.85 -43.79 -7.01
C ARG A 59 -2.21 -45.05 -7.60
N ASN A 60 -0.90 -45.03 -7.88
CA ASN A 60 -0.17 -46.18 -8.40
C ASN A 60 -0.21 -47.34 -7.38
N VAL A 61 0.10 -47.09 -6.11
CA VAL A 61 0.02 -48.09 -5.04
C VAL A 61 -1.39 -48.68 -4.93
N GLY A 62 -2.43 -47.85 -4.99
CA GLY A 62 -3.82 -48.32 -5.01
C GLY A 62 -4.12 -49.25 -6.19
N SER A 63 -3.67 -48.90 -7.40
CA SER A 63 -3.86 -49.74 -8.59
C SER A 63 -3.05 -51.05 -8.53
N LEU A 64 -1.85 -51.00 -7.94
CA LEU A 64 -0.99 -52.17 -7.70
C LEU A 64 -1.66 -53.15 -6.74
N ARG A 65 -2.24 -52.66 -5.63
CA ARG A 65 -2.99 -53.45 -4.66
C ARG A 65 -4.20 -54.12 -5.29
N GLN A 66 -4.93 -53.39 -6.14
CA GLN A 66 -6.06 -53.95 -6.90
C GLN A 66 -5.60 -55.04 -7.86
N ALA A 67 -4.56 -54.80 -8.66
CA ALA A 67 -4.04 -55.76 -9.63
C ALA A 67 -3.49 -57.03 -8.95
N LEU A 68 -2.78 -56.90 -7.83
CA LEU A 68 -2.35 -58.05 -7.01
C LEU A 68 -3.54 -58.86 -6.47
N GLY A 69 -4.60 -58.18 -6.03
CA GLY A 69 -5.85 -58.82 -5.65
C GLY A 69 -6.46 -59.63 -6.79
N GLU A 70 -6.47 -59.10 -8.01
CA GLU A 70 -6.94 -59.81 -9.20
C GLU A 70 -6.03 -60.99 -9.59
N VAL A 71 -4.71 -60.88 -9.49
CA VAL A 71 -3.77 -62.01 -9.66
C VAL A 71 -4.17 -63.17 -8.75
N ARG A 72 -4.40 -62.90 -7.46
CA ARG A 72 -4.81 -63.93 -6.49
C ARG A 72 -6.21 -64.47 -6.76
N ARG A 73 -7.13 -63.65 -7.26
CA ARG A 73 -8.47 -64.09 -7.66
C ARG A 73 -8.38 -65.07 -8.82
N GLN A 74 -7.66 -64.72 -9.88
CA GLN A 74 -7.50 -65.59 -11.06
C GLN A 74 -6.75 -66.89 -10.73
N GLU A 75 -5.74 -66.83 -9.83
CA GLU A 75 -5.10 -68.05 -9.31
C GLU A 75 -6.12 -68.98 -8.65
N LYS A 76 -6.97 -68.44 -7.78
CA LYS A 76 -8.02 -69.21 -7.10
C LYS A 76 -9.06 -69.75 -8.07
N ASP A 77 -9.46 -68.96 -9.07
CA ASP A 77 -10.43 -69.39 -10.08
C ASP A 77 -9.91 -70.62 -10.86
N MET A 78 -8.60 -70.67 -11.18
CA MET A 78 -7.99 -71.86 -11.79
C MET A 78 -8.03 -73.09 -10.87
N VAL A 79 -7.84 -72.90 -9.56
CA VAL A 79 -7.90 -74.00 -8.58
C VAL A 79 -9.32 -74.48 -8.33
N ILE A 80 -10.30 -73.56 -8.29
CA ILE A 80 -11.72 -73.88 -8.05
C ILE A 80 -12.30 -74.61 -9.27
N HIS A 81 -11.97 -74.14 -10.48
CA HIS A 81 -12.46 -74.73 -11.72
C HIS A 81 -11.51 -75.79 -12.30
N TYR A 82 -10.70 -76.46 -11.47
CA TYR A 82 -9.68 -77.41 -11.93
C TYR A 82 -10.20 -78.53 -12.87
N GLU A 83 -11.49 -78.85 -12.81
CA GLU A 83 -12.15 -79.87 -13.66
C GLU A 83 -12.55 -79.32 -15.05
N ASP A 84 -12.63 -78.00 -15.21
CA ASP A 84 -12.99 -77.32 -16.46
C ASP A 84 -11.76 -76.66 -17.08
N GLY A 85 -11.08 -77.40 -17.96
CA GLY A 85 -9.87 -76.92 -18.64
C GLY A 85 -10.07 -75.64 -19.46
N VAL A 86 -11.29 -75.36 -19.95
CA VAL A 86 -11.59 -74.12 -20.70
C VAL A 86 -11.70 -72.94 -19.74
N ALA A 87 -12.38 -73.11 -18.60
CA ALA A 87 -12.42 -72.09 -17.56
C ALA A 87 -11.03 -71.80 -16.98
N VAL A 88 -10.21 -72.84 -16.76
CA VAL A 88 -8.81 -72.71 -16.31
C VAL A 88 -7.97 -71.94 -17.33
N LEU A 89 -8.08 -72.25 -18.62
CA LEU A 89 -7.36 -71.52 -19.68
C LEU A 89 -7.73 -70.03 -19.66
N LYS A 90 -9.02 -69.71 -19.58
CA LYS A 90 -9.50 -68.31 -19.54
C LYS A 90 -8.98 -67.57 -18.31
N ALA A 91 -9.03 -68.19 -17.13
CA ALA A 91 -8.49 -67.62 -15.90
C ALA A 91 -6.96 -67.46 -15.97
N ARG A 92 -6.26 -68.39 -16.64
CA ARG A 92 -4.81 -68.30 -16.87
C ARG A 92 -4.42 -67.12 -17.75
N GLU A 93 -5.16 -66.89 -18.85
CA GLU A 93 -4.95 -65.72 -19.71
C GLU A 93 -5.17 -64.42 -18.93
N ALA A 94 -6.24 -64.34 -18.15
CA ALA A 94 -6.51 -63.19 -17.28
C ALA A 94 -5.42 -63.01 -16.22
N TRP A 95 -4.95 -64.09 -15.59
CA TRP A 95 -3.85 -64.06 -14.62
C TRP A 95 -2.57 -63.50 -15.25
N LEU A 96 -2.18 -63.95 -16.44
CA LEU A 96 -1.02 -63.42 -17.17
C LEU A 96 -1.16 -61.93 -17.47
N GLN A 97 -2.36 -61.48 -17.88
CA GLN A 97 -2.62 -60.06 -18.09
C GLN A 97 -2.45 -59.24 -16.81
N GLN A 98 -3.00 -59.71 -15.69
CA GLN A 98 -2.87 -59.04 -14.39
C GLN A 98 -1.41 -59.00 -13.91
N ILE A 99 -0.64 -60.07 -14.11
CA ILE A 99 0.81 -60.07 -13.83
C ILE A 99 1.54 -59.00 -14.63
N GLN A 100 1.23 -58.83 -15.92
CA GLN A 100 1.84 -57.78 -16.73
C GLN A 100 1.43 -56.37 -16.26
N GLN A 101 0.19 -56.20 -15.81
CA GLN A 101 -0.25 -54.94 -15.20
C GLN A 101 0.52 -54.63 -13.93
N VAL A 102 0.69 -55.60 -13.02
CA VAL A 102 1.50 -55.45 -11.79
C VAL A 102 2.95 -55.10 -12.14
N LYS A 103 3.57 -55.80 -13.10
CA LYS A 103 4.93 -55.50 -13.56
C LYS A 103 5.08 -54.10 -14.13
N THR A 104 4.08 -53.66 -14.91
CA THR A 104 4.07 -52.32 -15.49
C THR A 104 3.90 -51.26 -14.41
N ALA A 105 3.01 -51.49 -13.44
CA ALA A 105 2.81 -50.59 -12.31
C ALA A 105 4.10 -50.44 -11.46
N PHE A 106 4.79 -51.53 -11.16
CA PHE A 106 6.10 -51.47 -10.49
C PHE A 106 7.15 -50.72 -11.31
N LYS A 107 7.23 -50.93 -12.63
CA LYS A 107 8.15 -50.19 -13.49
C LYS A 107 7.84 -48.69 -13.51
N ASN A 108 6.56 -48.32 -13.55
CA ASN A 108 6.13 -46.93 -13.50
C ASN A 108 6.45 -46.27 -12.15
N GLN A 109 6.55 -47.04 -11.07
CA GLN A 109 6.99 -46.55 -9.77
C GLN A 109 8.51 -46.24 -9.75
N LEU A 110 9.30 -46.92 -10.59
CA LEU A 110 10.73 -46.64 -10.76
C LEU A 110 11.01 -45.47 -11.72
N GLU A 111 10.00 -44.90 -12.38
CA GLU A 111 10.17 -43.76 -13.29
C GLU A 111 10.29 -42.46 -12.49
N GLY A 112 11.48 -41.84 -12.51
CA GLY A 112 11.70 -40.55 -11.87
C GLY A 112 13.05 -40.49 -11.16
N GLU A 113 13.14 -39.63 -10.15
CA GLU A 113 14.28 -39.62 -9.25
C GLU A 113 14.25 -40.85 -8.34
N PRO A 114 15.41 -41.44 -8.00
CA PRO A 114 15.45 -42.57 -7.09
C PRO A 114 14.92 -42.22 -5.71
N ASP A 115 13.95 -42.98 -5.23
CA ASP A 115 13.32 -42.79 -3.93
C ASP A 115 13.52 -44.00 -3.00
N ALA A 116 13.13 -43.86 -1.73
CA ALA A 116 13.31 -44.83 -0.65
C ALA A 116 12.58 -46.16 -0.90
N ASP A 117 11.55 -46.17 -1.75
CA ASP A 117 10.79 -47.35 -2.13
C ASP A 117 11.41 -48.13 -3.32
N ASN A 118 12.29 -47.53 -4.12
CA ASN A 118 12.92 -48.18 -5.29
C ASN A 118 13.54 -49.56 -4.98
N PRO A 119 14.34 -49.74 -3.91
CA PRO A 119 14.89 -51.07 -3.58
C PRO A 119 13.81 -52.10 -3.25
N ILE A 120 12.70 -51.66 -2.66
CA ILE A 120 11.56 -52.51 -2.31
C ILE A 120 10.80 -52.89 -3.59
N VAL A 121 10.63 -51.95 -4.53
CA VAL A 121 10.04 -52.21 -5.86
C VAL A 121 10.87 -53.22 -6.64
N GLU A 122 12.20 -53.07 -6.68
CA GLU A 122 13.10 -54.03 -7.35
C GLU A 122 13.04 -55.43 -6.72
N ALA A 123 13.00 -55.50 -5.38
CA ALA A 123 12.82 -56.77 -4.67
C ALA A 123 11.44 -57.39 -4.99
N SER A 124 10.39 -56.58 -5.08
CA SER A 124 9.04 -57.02 -5.42
C SER A 124 8.95 -57.59 -6.84
N LEU A 125 9.65 -56.98 -7.81
CA LEU A 125 9.73 -57.53 -9.17
C LEU A 125 10.40 -58.91 -9.19
N LYS A 126 11.47 -59.11 -8.40
CA LYS A 126 12.15 -60.42 -8.28
C LYS A 126 11.25 -61.48 -7.65
N GLU A 127 10.56 -61.14 -6.57
CA GLU A 127 9.60 -62.03 -5.90
C GLU A 127 8.41 -62.35 -6.82
N LEU A 128 7.92 -61.38 -7.60
CA LEU A 128 6.87 -61.59 -8.58
C LEU A 128 7.30 -62.53 -9.71
N ASP A 129 8.54 -62.42 -10.19
CA ASP A 129 9.09 -63.35 -11.17
C ASP A 129 9.24 -64.77 -10.60
N ALA A 130 9.67 -64.89 -9.35
CA ALA A 130 9.75 -66.18 -8.65
C ALA A 130 8.35 -66.80 -8.45
N TYR A 131 7.35 -65.99 -8.09
CA TYR A 131 5.95 -66.39 -8.03
C TYR A 131 5.47 -66.94 -9.37
N VAL A 132 5.65 -66.20 -10.46
CA VAL A 132 5.23 -66.61 -11.80
C VAL A 132 5.89 -67.92 -12.21
N ALA A 133 7.20 -68.06 -12.00
CA ALA A 133 7.93 -69.29 -12.33
C ALA A 133 7.46 -70.50 -11.51
N ALA A 134 7.19 -70.31 -10.23
CA ALA A 134 6.70 -71.37 -9.33
C ALA A 134 5.25 -71.76 -9.65
N SER A 135 4.38 -70.79 -9.93
CA SER A 135 2.97 -71.04 -10.27
C SER A 135 2.81 -71.70 -11.64
N THR A 136 3.57 -71.28 -12.65
CA THR A 136 3.38 -71.75 -14.05
C THR A 136 3.35 -73.27 -14.16
N ARG A 137 4.30 -73.98 -13.53
CA ARG A 137 4.37 -75.45 -13.59
C ARG A 137 3.15 -76.12 -12.96
N VAL A 138 2.65 -75.58 -11.85
CA VAL A 138 1.48 -76.13 -11.14
C VAL A 138 0.20 -75.82 -11.92
N LEU A 139 0.10 -74.61 -12.47
CA LEU A 139 -1.04 -74.20 -13.31
C LEU A 139 -1.11 -75.00 -14.62
N ASP A 140 0.03 -75.35 -15.23
CA ASP A 140 0.09 -76.29 -16.37
C ASP A 140 -0.49 -77.66 -16.00
N GLN A 141 -0.16 -78.18 -14.82
CA GLN A 141 -0.67 -79.46 -14.34
C GLN A 141 -2.18 -79.40 -14.03
N ILE A 142 -2.67 -78.29 -13.47
CA ILE A 142 -4.11 -78.05 -13.27
C ILE A 142 -4.84 -78.05 -14.60
N GLN A 143 -4.35 -77.30 -15.60
CA GLN A 143 -4.97 -77.23 -16.92
C GLN A 143 -5.03 -78.59 -17.64
N ASN A 144 -4.03 -79.44 -17.41
CA ASN A 144 -3.97 -80.78 -17.98
C ASN A 144 -4.72 -81.84 -17.14
N GLY A 145 -5.46 -81.44 -16.11
CA GLY A 145 -6.26 -82.35 -15.28
C GLY A 145 -5.43 -83.30 -14.40
N ALA A 146 -4.23 -82.90 -13.99
CA ALA A 146 -3.31 -83.77 -13.23
C ALA A 146 -3.65 -83.91 -11.73
N TYR A 147 -4.73 -83.28 -11.26
CA TYR A 147 -5.13 -83.25 -9.85
C TYR A 147 -6.57 -83.70 -9.67
N ASP A 148 -6.81 -84.56 -8.68
CA ASP A 148 -8.14 -85.10 -8.38
C ASP A 148 -8.99 -84.19 -7.48
N THR A 149 -8.39 -83.18 -6.83
CA THR A 149 -9.09 -82.23 -5.97
C THR A 149 -8.45 -80.84 -6.01
N ALA A 150 -9.27 -79.81 -5.83
CA ALA A 150 -8.81 -78.44 -5.65
C ALA A 150 -7.81 -78.29 -4.48
N ILE A 151 -7.96 -79.07 -3.40
CA ILE A 151 -7.05 -79.04 -2.24
C ILE A 151 -5.65 -79.53 -2.61
N ALA A 152 -5.55 -80.58 -3.42
CA ALA A 152 -4.26 -81.11 -3.88
C ALA A 152 -3.53 -80.09 -4.77
N ALA A 153 -4.25 -79.46 -5.69
CA ALA A 153 -3.74 -78.38 -6.54
C ALA A 153 -3.28 -77.16 -5.71
N ASP A 154 -4.12 -76.71 -4.76
CA ASP A 154 -3.83 -75.57 -3.88
C ASP A 154 -2.55 -75.78 -3.05
N LYS A 155 -2.36 -76.99 -2.53
CA LYS A 155 -1.18 -77.36 -1.74
C LYS A 155 0.11 -77.26 -2.56
N MET A 156 0.07 -77.57 -3.86
CA MET A 156 1.24 -77.45 -4.74
C MET A 156 1.60 -76.00 -5.03
N LEU A 157 0.64 -75.07 -4.95
CA LEU A 157 0.89 -73.63 -5.04
C LEU A 157 1.47 -73.02 -3.75
N ALA A 158 1.60 -73.76 -2.64
CA ALA A 158 2.03 -73.21 -1.35
C ALA A 158 3.35 -72.43 -1.42
N ARG A 159 4.35 -72.92 -2.17
CA ARG A 159 5.63 -72.22 -2.37
C ARG A 159 5.46 -70.94 -3.18
N ALA A 160 4.63 -70.97 -4.23
CA ALA A 160 4.36 -69.78 -5.02
C ALA A 160 3.63 -68.72 -4.16
N LYS A 161 2.68 -69.16 -3.33
CA LYS A 161 1.95 -68.27 -2.40
C LYS A 161 2.85 -67.54 -1.41
N GLN A 162 4.01 -68.10 -1.03
CA GLN A 162 4.98 -67.39 -0.20
C GLN A 162 5.59 -66.18 -0.92
N HIS A 163 5.92 -66.34 -2.21
CA HIS A 163 6.46 -65.25 -3.02
C HIS A 163 5.46 -64.11 -3.19
N ILE A 164 4.19 -64.42 -3.55
CA ILE A 164 3.17 -63.36 -3.70
C ILE A 164 2.84 -62.69 -2.36
N GLN A 165 2.90 -63.42 -1.24
CA GLN A 165 2.73 -62.82 0.09
C GLN A 165 3.88 -61.86 0.44
N SER A 166 5.12 -62.17 0.03
CA SER A 166 6.24 -61.23 0.15
C SER A 166 6.01 -59.97 -0.68
N VAL A 167 5.48 -60.11 -1.90
CA VAL A 167 5.11 -58.96 -2.74
C VAL A 167 4.05 -58.11 -2.04
N GLU A 168 3.01 -58.70 -1.45
CA GLU A 168 1.99 -57.97 -0.69
C GLU A 168 2.58 -57.20 0.49
N GLN A 169 3.48 -57.83 1.26
CA GLN A 169 4.18 -57.17 2.37
C GLN A 169 5.04 -55.99 1.90
N HIS A 170 5.69 -56.14 0.74
CA HIS A 170 6.45 -55.06 0.13
C HIS A 170 5.52 -53.92 -0.32
N VAL A 171 4.36 -54.21 -0.91
CA VAL A 171 3.38 -53.18 -1.28
C VAL A 171 2.85 -52.45 -0.06
N ASP A 172 2.55 -53.14 1.03
CA ASP A 172 2.16 -52.49 2.30
C ASP A 172 3.29 -51.61 2.87
N ALA A 173 4.57 -51.96 2.62
CA ALA A 173 5.71 -51.13 3.01
C ALA A 173 5.85 -49.89 2.12
N ILE A 174 5.66 -50.05 0.80
CA ILE A 174 5.65 -48.94 -0.17
C ILE A 174 4.52 -47.97 0.17
N GLU A 175 3.31 -48.46 0.46
CA GLU A 175 2.16 -47.65 0.86
C GLU A 175 2.48 -46.74 2.05
N LYS A 176 3.14 -47.28 3.09
CA LYS A 176 3.55 -46.50 4.26
C LYS A 176 4.59 -45.42 3.93
N ILE A 177 5.51 -45.69 3.00
CA ILE A 177 6.53 -44.72 2.58
C ILE A 177 5.86 -43.58 1.81
N VAL A 178 5.05 -43.93 0.81
CA VAL A 178 4.34 -42.97 -0.04
C VAL A 178 3.35 -42.12 0.77
N ASP A 179 2.59 -42.71 1.70
CA ASP A 179 1.70 -41.97 2.59
C ASP A 179 2.46 -41.02 3.52
N ALA A 180 3.60 -41.45 4.07
CA ALA A 180 4.43 -40.61 4.92
C ALA A 180 5.00 -39.41 4.14
N GLN A 181 5.44 -39.61 2.90
CA GLN A 181 5.92 -38.55 2.01
C GLN A 181 4.79 -37.60 1.60
N ALA A 182 3.61 -38.12 1.28
CA ALA A 182 2.44 -37.30 0.96
C ALA A 182 2.05 -36.42 2.14
N HIS A 183 2.02 -36.96 3.36
CA HIS A 183 1.75 -36.21 4.58
C HIS A 183 2.84 -35.18 4.90
N ALA A 184 4.13 -35.52 4.73
CA ALA A 184 5.23 -34.58 4.91
C ALA A 184 5.14 -33.41 3.91
N THR A 185 4.84 -33.71 2.65
CA THR A 185 4.64 -32.71 1.60
C THR A 185 3.44 -31.83 1.93
N GLN A 186 2.32 -32.41 2.36
CA GLN A 186 1.13 -31.66 2.78
C GLN A 186 1.42 -30.75 3.99
N ALA A 187 2.16 -31.23 4.99
CA ALA A 187 2.57 -30.43 6.13
C ALA A 187 3.49 -29.28 5.73
N SER A 188 4.44 -29.51 4.83
CA SER A 188 5.32 -28.46 4.29
C SER A 188 4.53 -27.40 3.51
N PHE A 189 3.53 -27.81 2.73
CA PHE A 189 2.62 -26.91 2.03
C PHE A 189 1.84 -26.02 3.01
N GLN A 190 1.25 -26.61 4.07
CA GLN A 190 0.52 -25.86 5.09
C GLN A 190 1.42 -24.87 5.84
N ALA A 191 2.63 -25.31 6.21
CA ALA A 191 3.61 -24.45 6.88
C ALA A 191 4.04 -23.28 5.99
N SER A 192 4.37 -23.54 4.71
CA SER A 192 4.73 -22.50 3.73
C SER A 192 3.58 -21.55 3.44
N MET A 193 2.34 -22.06 3.38
CA MET A 193 1.14 -21.23 3.22
C MET A 193 0.93 -20.31 4.42
N GLN A 194 1.06 -20.83 5.65
CA GLN A 194 0.91 -20.06 6.87
C GLN A 194 2.02 -19.00 7.00
N LEU A 195 3.26 -19.35 6.71
CA LEU A 195 4.39 -18.42 6.68
C LEU A 195 4.16 -17.29 5.66
N THR A 196 3.77 -17.65 4.44
CA THR A 196 3.47 -16.67 3.36
C THR A 196 2.35 -15.73 3.78
N MET A 197 1.29 -16.25 4.39
CA MET A 197 0.18 -15.45 4.92
C MET A 197 0.64 -14.48 6.01
N TRP A 198 1.45 -14.93 6.97
CA TRP A 198 1.97 -14.06 8.03
C TRP A 198 2.95 -13.01 7.51
N LEU A 199 3.79 -13.35 6.54
CA LEU A 199 4.66 -12.37 5.86
C LEU A 199 3.82 -11.33 5.13
N PHE A 200 2.76 -11.74 4.43
CA PHE A 200 1.85 -10.82 3.75
C PHE A 200 1.13 -9.90 4.72
N VAL A 201 0.57 -10.43 5.81
CA VAL A 201 -0.07 -9.65 6.88
C VAL A 201 0.94 -8.72 7.56
N GLY A 202 2.16 -9.19 7.81
CA GLY A 202 3.24 -8.40 8.41
C GLY A 202 3.64 -7.21 7.54
N VAL A 203 3.86 -7.44 6.25
CA VAL A 203 4.16 -6.37 5.28
C VAL A 203 2.99 -5.39 5.18
N LEU A 204 1.75 -5.88 5.08
CA LEU A 204 0.56 -5.03 5.06
C LEU A 204 0.43 -4.18 6.33
N GLY A 205 0.72 -4.76 7.50
CA GLY A 205 0.78 -4.05 8.77
C GLY A 205 1.81 -2.93 8.77
N VAL A 206 3.01 -3.18 8.22
CA VAL A 206 4.04 -2.13 8.03
C VAL A 206 3.53 -1.03 7.11
N VAL A 207 2.83 -1.36 6.02
CA VAL A 207 2.22 -0.36 5.13
C VAL A 207 1.27 0.54 5.91
N VAL A 208 0.37 -0.03 6.72
CA VAL A 208 -0.58 0.76 7.51
C VAL A 208 0.14 1.65 8.53
N VAL A 209 1.11 1.10 9.26
CA VAL A 209 1.88 1.82 10.30
C VAL A 209 2.73 2.94 9.71
N VAL A 210 3.19 2.84 8.47
CA VAL A 210 3.98 3.89 7.81
C VAL A 210 3.08 4.90 7.10
N VAL A 211 2.12 4.44 6.31
CA VAL A 211 1.30 5.31 5.44
C VAL A 211 0.32 6.15 6.24
N VAL A 212 -0.34 5.60 7.26
CA VAL A 212 -1.37 6.33 8.01
C VAL A 212 -0.76 7.52 8.77
N PRO A 213 0.29 7.37 9.59
CA PRO A 213 0.89 8.51 10.27
C PRO A 213 1.50 9.54 9.32
N LEU A 214 2.20 9.11 8.26
CA LEU A 214 2.74 10.03 7.26
C LEU A 214 1.65 10.86 6.60
N THR A 215 0.52 10.24 6.25
CA THR A 215 -0.61 10.93 5.63
C THR A 215 -1.24 11.94 6.59
N LEU A 216 -1.50 11.55 7.84
CA LEU A 216 -2.08 12.44 8.86
C LEU A 216 -1.16 13.61 9.20
N LEU A 217 0.13 13.36 9.37
CA LEU A 217 1.13 14.40 9.65
C LEU A 217 1.29 15.38 8.49
N ASN A 218 1.24 14.88 7.25
CA ASN A 218 1.32 15.73 6.07
C ASN A 218 0.04 16.56 5.88
N SER A 219 -1.12 15.95 6.09
CA SER A 219 -2.42 16.63 6.07
C SER A 219 -2.47 17.79 7.07
N ASN A 220 -2.13 17.55 8.33
CA ASN A 220 -2.11 18.58 9.37
C ASN A 220 -1.09 19.70 9.06
N ALA A 221 0.08 19.34 8.52
CA ALA A 221 1.10 20.34 8.18
C ALA A 221 0.70 21.27 7.01
N ILE A 222 -0.26 20.87 6.18
CA ILE A 222 -0.76 21.69 5.05
C ILE A 222 -2.04 22.43 5.46
N ILE A 223 -3.01 21.74 6.06
CA ILE A 223 -4.33 22.30 6.34
C ILE A 223 -4.27 23.44 7.36
N THR A 224 -3.50 23.28 8.44
CA THR A 224 -3.41 24.29 9.50
C THR A 224 -2.87 25.66 9.01
N PRO A 225 -1.70 25.74 8.32
CA PRO A 225 -1.23 27.04 7.82
C PRO A 225 -2.09 27.61 6.69
N MET A 226 -2.78 26.78 5.90
CA MET A 226 -3.76 27.25 4.92
C MET A 226 -4.98 27.90 5.60
N GLN A 227 -5.46 27.34 6.71
CA GLN A 227 -6.51 27.97 7.52
C GLN A 227 -6.04 29.30 8.12
N GLN A 228 -4.82 29.36 8.65
CA GLN A 228 -4.23 30.62 9.15
C GLN A 228 -4.11 31.69 8.05
N ALA A 229 -3.69 31.29 6.85
CA ALA A 229 -3.58 32.20 5.71
C ALA A 229 -4.96 32.75 5.30
N ARG A 230 -5.97 31.87 5.25
CA ARG A 230 -7.36 32.26 5.01
C ARG A 230 -7.85 33.26 6.05
N ASP A 231 -7.63 32.97 7.34
CA ASP A 231 -8.13 33.80 8.43
C ASP A 231 -7.45 35.18 8.46
N LEU A 232 -6.14 35.25 8.16
CA LEU A 232 -5.42 36.52 8.01
C LEU A 232 -5.94 37.32 6.81
N ALA A 233 -6.15 36.67 5.66
CA ALA A 233 -6.68 37.34 4.48
C ALA A 233 -8.10 37.91 4.72
N MET A 234 -8.95 37.18 5.43
CA MET A 234 -10.29 37.68 5.82
C MET A 234 -10.18 38.89 6.75
N ALA A 235 -9.31 38.84 7.76
CA ALA A 235 -9.10 39.99 8.66
C ALA A 235 -8.62 41.26 7.91
N ILE A 236 -7.68 41.10 6.96
CA ILE A 236 -7.23 42.20 6.10
C ILE A 236 -8.39 42.75 5.26
N ALA A 237 -9.22 41.87 4.69
CA ALA A 237 -10.39 42.28 3.89
C ALA A 237 -11.43 43.04 4.73
N ASP A 238 -11.59 42.68 5.99
CA ASP A 238 -12.48 43.36 6.96
C ASP A 238 -11.86 44.65 7.54
N GLY A 239 -10.62 45.00 7.15
CA GLY A 239 -9.91 46.19 7.63
C GLY A 239 -9.23 46.02 9.01
N ASP A 240 -9.25 44.81 9.59
CA ASP A 240 -8.54 44.49 10.83
C ASP A 240 -7.06 44.17 10.53
N LEU A 241 -6.22 45.21 10.58
CA LEU A 241 -4.78 45.10 10.41
C LEU A 241 -4.03 44.84 11.73
N SER A 242 -4.74 44.60 12.85
CA SER A 242 -4.11 44.46 14.16
C SER A 242 -3.60 43.04 14.47
N ARG A 243 -4.01 42.03 13.68
CA ARG A 243 -3.65 40.63 13.93
C ARG A 243 -2.17 40.35 13.64
N SER A 244 -1.46 39.78 14.62
CA SER A 244 -0.09 39.27 14.40
C SER A 244 -0.12 37.81 13.94
N VAL A 245 0.60 37.48 12.87
CA VAL A 245 0.83 36.09 12.44
C VAL A 245 2.29 35.71 12.64
N GLN A 246 2.53 34.63 13.40
CA GLN A 246 3.84 34.00 13.48
C GLN A 246 4.01 33.03 12.31
N VAL A 247 4.99 33.31 11.46
CA VAL A 247 5.35 32.46 10.33
C VAL A 247 6.44 31.49 10.74
N ASP A 248 6.04 30.25 11.04
CA ASP A 248 6.97 29.14 11.22
C ASP A 248 7.08 28.33 9.93
N GLY A 249 8.28 27.87 9.56
CA GLY A 249 8.52 26.97 8.42
C GLY A 249 9.39 27.55 7.30
N GLN A 250 9.71 26.68 6.33
CA GLN A 250 10.41 26.99 5.07
C GLN A 250 9.69 26.36 3.86
N ASP A 251 8.39 26.06 4.04
CA ASP A 251 7.54 25.46 3.02
C ASP A 251 6.70 26.51 2.29
N GLU A 252 6.08 26.14 1.17
CA GLU A 252 5.29 27.04 0.33
C GLU A 252 4.10 27.66 1.09
N ALA A 253 3.61 26.98 2.14
CA ALA A 253 2.57 27.52 3.02
C ALA A 253 3.11 28.65 3.92
N SER A 254 4.34 28.51 4.43
CA SER A 254 5.03 29.57 5.17
C SER A 254 5.38 30.77 4.28
N ASP A 255 5.73 30.54 3.01
CA ASP A 255 5.97 31.61 2.04
C ASP A 255 4.69 32.40 1.75
N LEU A 256 3.54 31.72 1.61
CA LEU A 256 2.24 32.38 1.46
C LEU A 256 1.89 33.25 2.68
N LEU A 257 2.06 32.71 3.89
CA LEU A 257 1.82 33.46 5.13
C LEU A 257 2.73 34.70 5.24
N ARG A 258 4.00 34.58 4.81
CA ARG A 258 4.95 35.71 4.80
C ARG A 258 4.54 36.78 3.81
N ALA A 259 4.04 36.40 2.63
CA ALA A 259 3.52 37.33 1.63
C ALA A 259 2.28 38.09 2.15
N LEU A 260 1.35 37.40 2.83
CA LEU A 260 0.18 38.02 3.44
C LEU A 260 0.55 38.98 4.57
N ALA A 261 1.52 38.63 5.43
CA ALA A 261 2.01 39.52 6.48
C ALA A 261 2.68 40.78 5.92
N HIS A 262 3.43 40.65 4.82
CA HIS A 262 4.00 41.80 4.11
C HIS A 262 2.91 42.71 3.54
N MET A 263 1.86 42.14 2.93
CA MET A 263 0.71 42.89 2.42
C MET A 263 -0.03 43.65 3.53
N GLN A 264 -0.26 43.01 4.68
CA GLN A 264 -0.85 43.64 5.86
C GLN A 264 -0.03 44.85 6.32
N THR A 265 1.29 44.71 6.39
CA THR A 265 2.21 45.78 6.81
C THR A 265 2.17 46.95 5.83
N ALA A 266 2.19 46.67 4.53
CA ALA A 266 2.10 47.69 3.49
C ALA A 266 0.76 48.45 3.53
N LEU A 267 -0.37 47.75 3.69
CA LEU A 267 -1.68 48.37 3.85
C LEU A 267 -1.77 49.21 5.13
N GLY A 268 -1.18 48.75 6.24
CA GLY A 268 -1.11 49.52 7.48
C GLY A 268 -0.33 50.82 7.33
N GLY A 269 0.78 50.79 6.60
CA GLY A 269 1.55 51.98 6.23
C GLY A 269 0.72 52.99 5.42
N LEU A 270 0.03 52.52 4.38
CA LEU A 270 -0.83 53.37 3.54
C LEU A 270 -1.97 54.02 4.34
N VAL A 271 -2.64 53.26 5.23
CA VAL A 271 -3.69 53.81 6.10
C VAL A 271 -3.11 54.85 7.08
N GLY A 272 -1.91 54.61 7.61
CA GLY A 272 -1.19 55.58 8.45
C GLY A 272 -0.86 56.87 7.71
N GLU A 273 -0.36 56.78 6.47
CA GLU A 273 -0.09 57.95 5.62
C GLU A 273 -1.36 58.74 5.30
N VAL A 274 -2.46 58.06 4.96
CA VAL A 274 -3.77 58.70 4.70
C VAL A 274 -4.28 59.41 5.95
N ARG A 275 -4.14 58.80 7.13
CA ARG A 275 -4.52 59.42 8.40
C ARG A 275 -3.68 60.66 8.69
N GLN A 276 -2.36 60.59 8.52
CA GLN A 276 -1.47 61.73 8.72
C GLN A 276 -1.79 62.87 7.75
N ALA A 277 -2.06 62.55 6.48
CA ALA A 277 -2.49 63.54 5.49
C ALA A 277 -3.82 64.20 5.89
N SER A 278 -4.78 63.42 6.40
CA SER A 278 -6.05 63.94 6.89
C SER A 278 -5.90 64.84 8.12
N GLU A 279 -5.05 64.47 9.08
CA GLU A 279 -4.71 65.30 10.25
C GLU A 279 -4.04 66.62 9.85
N ASN A 280 -3.12 66.58 8.87
CA ASN A 280 -2.49 67.78 8.31
C ASN A 280 -3.50 68.69 7.59
N ILE A 281 -4.41 68.12 6.79
CA ILE A 281 -5.49 68.87 6.11
C ILE A 281 -6.42 69.49 7.16
N HIS A 282 -6.76 68.78 8.23
CA HIS A 282 -7.60 69.29 9.30
C HIS A 282 -6.93 70.46 10.03
N ALA A 283 -5.63 70.34 10.35
CA ALA A 283 -4.85 71.42 10.94
C ALA A 283 -4.79 72.66 10.04
N ALA A 284 -4.48 72.48 8.75
CA ALA A 284 -4.47 73.56 7.77
C ALA A 284 -5.85 74.20 7.59
N SER A 285 -6.93 73.42 7.63
CA SER A 285 -8.30 73.92 7.53
C SER A 285 -8.67 74.78 8.75
N ASN A 286 -8.23 74.40 9.95
CA ASN A 286 -8.41 75.20 11.16
C ASN A 286 -7.63 76.53 11.08
N GLU A 287 -6.41 76.50 10.54
CA GLU A 287 -5.60 77.71 10.32
C GLU A 287 -6.25 78.65 9.32
N VAL A 288 -6.76 78.12 8.20
CA VAL A 288 -7.54 78.89 7.21
C VAL A 288 -8.79 79.49 7.82
N ALA A 289 -9.54 78.71 8.61
CA ALA A 289 -10.75 79.21 9.29
C ALA A 289 -10.41 80.36 10.25
N SER A 290 -9.38 80.20 11.08
CA SER A 290 -8.90 81.25 11.98
C SER A 290 -8.44 82.50 11.21
N GLY A 291 -7.69 82.32 10.12
CA GLY A 291 -7.26 83.42 9.26
C GLY A 291 -8.43 84.15 8.59
N ASN A 292 -9.48 83.42 8.19
CA ASN A 292 -10.69 84.00 7.64
C ASN A 292 -11.49 84.79 8.69
N THR A 293 -11.50 84.34 9.95
CA THR A 293 -12.10 85.10 11.05
C THR A 293 -11.35 86.40 11.32
N ASP A 294 -10.01 86.38 11.35
CA ASP A 294 -9.19 87.59 11.51
C ASP A 294 -9.42 88.58 10.34
N LEU A 295 -9.41 88.06 9.11
CA LEU A 295 -9.67 88.87 7.92
C LEU A 295 -11.09 89.48 7.95
N GLY A 296 -12.08 88.69 8.37
CA GLY A 296 -13.44 89.15 8.60
C GLY A 296 -13.48 90.29 9.61
N GLY A 297 -12.83 90.15 10.76
CA GLY A 297 -12.74 91.18 11.79
C GLY A 297 -12.05 92.46 11.28
N ARG A 298 -10.95 92.33 10.52
CA ARG A 298 -10.26 93.47 9.88
C ARG A 298 -11.14 94.15 8.83
N THR A 299 -11.93 93.38 8.10
CA THR A 299 -12.88 93.90 7.10
C THR A 299 -14.02 94.67 7.78
N GLU A 300 -14.56 94.14 8.88
CA GLU A 300 -15.55 94.85 9.71
C GLU A 300 -14.98 96.14 10.30
N GLN A 301 -13.75 96.11 10.82
CA GLN A 301 -13.08 97.29 11.35
C GLN A 301 -12.83 98.35 10.27
N ALA A 302 -12.42 97.93 9.06
CA ALA A 302 -12.25 98.82 7.91
C ALA A 302 -13.60 99.41 7.45
N ALA A 303 -14.65 98.60 7.37
CA ALA A 303 -16.00 99.06 7.06
C ALA A 303 -16.55 100.03 8.12
N GLY A 304 -16.28 99.78 9.40
CA GLY A 304 -16.62 100.69 10.50
C GLY A 304 -15.86 102.02 10.42
N SER A 305 -14.57 101.98 10.07
CA SER A 305 -13.76 103.19 9.85
C SER A 305 -14.28 104.01 8.66
N LEU A 306 -14.75 103.35 7.60
CA LEU A 306 -15.43 103.99 6.46
C LEU A 306 -16.80 104.58 6.85
N GLN A 307 -17.56 103.92 7.72
CA GLN A 307 -18.81 104.47 8.28
C GLN A 307 -18.60 105.66 9.22
N GLN A 308 -17.44 105.75 9.89
CA GLN A 308 -17.07 106.89 10.75
C GLN A 308 -16.41 108.05 9.99
N ALA A 309 -16.06 107.85 8.71
CA ALA A 309 -15.56 108.89 7.81
C ALA A 309 -16.47 110.13 7.60
N PRO A 310 -17.80 110.13 7.84
CA PRO A 310 -18.61 111.33 7.70
C PRO A 310 -18.15 112.50 8.60
N GLY A 311 -17.55 112.21 9.76
CA GLY A 311 -17.02 113.25 10.65
C GLY A 311 -15.68 113.86 10.18
N GLY A 312 -14.78 113.03 9.66
CA GLY A 312 -13.48 113.49 9.14
C GLY A 312 -13.59 114.29 7.84
N LEU A 313 -14.54 113.94 6.97
CA LEU A 313 -14.83 114.70 5.76
C LEU A 313 -15.51 116.04 6.07
N GLN A 314 -16.33 116.13 7.12
CA GLN A 314 -16.89 117.40 7.59
C GLN A 314 -15.80 118.33 8.15
N GLN A 315 -14.89 117.83 9.00
CA GLN A 315 -13.76 118.62 9.50
C GLN A 315 -12.78 119.05 8.39
N LEU A 316 -12.52 118.21 7.38
CA LEU A 316 -11.73 118.59 6.20
C LEU A 316 -12.42 119.70 5.39
N THR A 317 -13.74 119.63 5.21
CA THR A 317 -14.52 120.66 4.52
C THR A 317 -14.57 121.98 5.32
N GLU A 318 -14.70 121.91 6.65
CA GLU A 318 -14.60 123.08 7.54
C GLU A 318 -13.20 123.70 7.51
N SER A 319 -12.13 122.89 7.55
CA SER A 319 -10.75 123.41 7.45
C SER A 319 -10.46 124.07 6.10
N LEU A 320 -11.11 123.61 5.02
CA LEU A 320 -11.02 124.23 3.70
C LEU A 320 -11.85 125.52 3.59
N GLN A 321 -12.91 125.69 4.38
CA GLN A 321 -13.64 126.96 4.47
C GLN A 321 -12.91 128.02 5.33
N VAL A 322 -12.01 127.61 6.23
CA VAL A 322 -11.21 128.51 7.10
C VAL A 322 -9.87 128.92 6.48
N CYS A 323 -9.56 128.51 5.24
CA CYS A 323 -8.37 128.97 4.51
C CYS A 323 -8.68 130.06 3.45
N PRO A 324 -8.85 131.34 3.85
CA PRO A 324 -8.43 132.47 3.04
C PRO A 324 -7.06 132.98 3.53
N GLU A 325 -6.12 133.05 2.57
CA GLU A 325 -5.05 134.04 2.53
C GLU A 325 -3.91 133.94 3.57
N SER A 326 -2.80 133.29 3.19
CA SER A 326 -1.46 133.55 3.75
C SER A 326 -0.35 133.09 2.80
N ALA A 327 -0.05 133.91 1.81
CA ALA A 327 1.32 134.24 1.42
C ALA A 327 1.44 135.76 1.67
N PRO A 328 2.60 136.37 2.00
CA PRO A 328 3.87 136.03 1.36
C PRO A 328 5.19 136.35 2.15
N HIS A 329 6.32 136.05 1.50
CA HIS A 329 7.66 136.69 1.59
C HIS A 329 8.63 136.39 2.75
N ALA A 330 9.80 135.84 2.36
CA ALA A 330 11.15 136.45 2.40
C ALA A 330 12.20 135.40 2.82
N SER A 331 13.08 134.94 1.90
CA SER A 331 14.47 135.46 1.68
C SER A 331 15.38 135.19 2.89
N GLU A 332 16.63 134.70 2.84
CA GLU A 332 17.63 134.55 1.79
C GLU A 332 18.87 133.83 2.43
N LEU A 333 19.76 133.29 1.59
CA LEU A 333 21.22 133.08 1.78
C LEU A 333 21.78 131.86 2.55
N GLY A 334 22.64 131.11 1.84
CA GLY A 334 23.78 130.38 2.44
C GLY A 334 24.29 129.14 1.70
N THR A 335 25.09 129.36 0.63
CA THR A 335 26.07 128.45 -0.05
C THR A 335 25.65 127.07 -0.55
#